data_AF-A0A946J3X2-F1
#
_entry.id   AF-A0A946J3X2-F1
#
_cell.length_a   1.000
_cell.length_b   1.000
_cell.length_c   1.000
_cell.angle_alpha   90.00
_cell.angle_beta   90.00
_cell.angle_gamma   90.00
#
_symmetry.space_group_name_H-M   'P 1'
#
loop_
_entity.id
_entity.type
_entity.pdbx_description
1 polymer ?
#
loop_
_entity_poly.entity_id
_entity_poly.type
_entity_poly.pdbx_seq_one_letter_code
_entity_poly.pdbx_strand_id
1 'polypeptide(L)' 'MERIAKDRMTIVELDDATPGTFINSRPIIAILKEFFGSSQLSQFMDQSNPLSELGHKRRVSAL' A
#
# COMPACT_ATOMS: atom_id res chain seq x y z
N MET A 1 -11.56 -0.15 -4.55
CA MET A 1 -11.37 1.24 -5.03
C MET A 1 -12.44 1.60 -6.05
N GLU A 2 -12.58 0.85 -7.14
CA GLU A 2 -13.59 1.10 -8.19
C GLU A 2 -15.03 1.19 -7.66
N ARG A 3 -15.45 0.24 -6.80
CA ARG A 3 -16.79 0.26 -6.19
C ARG A 3 -17.05 1.55 -5.39
N ILE A 4 -16.10 1.95 -4.54
CA ILE A 4 -16.22 3.15 -3.68
C ILE A 4 -16.28 4.44 -4.52
N ALA A 5 -15.53 4.49 -5.63
CA ALA A 5 -15.57 5.64 -6.54
C ALA A 5 -16.92 5.72 -7.27
N LYS A 6 -17.43 4.59 -7.78
CA LYS A 6 -18.75 4.50 -8.42
C LYS A 6 -19.89 4.83 -7.45
N ASP A 7 -19.83 4.35 -6.21
CA ASP A 7 -20.84 4.64 -5.19
C ASP A 7 -20.88 6.15 -4.85
N ARG A 8 -19.74 6.84 -4.86
CA ARG A 8 -19.67 8.30 -4.65
C ARG A 8 -20.17 9.11 -5.83
N MET A 9 -20.05 8.59 -7.06
CA MET A 9 -20.59 9.26 -8.26
C MET A 9 -22.11 9.38 -8.24
N THR A 10 -22.81 8.51 -7.50
CA THR A 10 -24.28 8.55 -7.38
C THR A 10 -24.76 9.55 -6.31
N ILE A 11 -23.87 10.02 -5.43
CA ILE A 11 -24.22 10.81 -4.23
C ILE A 11 -23.80 12.29 -4.39
N VAL A 12 -22.76 12.55 -5.18
CA VAL A 12 -22.19 13.90 -5.35
C VAL A 12 -22.96 14.66 -6.42
N GLU A 13 -23.50 15.82 -6.06
CA GLU A 13 -24.14 16.77 -6.97
C GLU A 13 -23.13 17.34 -7.98
N LEU A 14 -23.58 17.61 -9.21
CA LEU A 14 -22.71 17.98 -10.33
C LEU A 14 -21.88 19.24 -10.08
N ASP A 15 -22.41 20.17 -9.29
CA ASP A 15 -21.79 21.47 -9.03
C ASP A 15 -20.56 21.36 -8.09
N ASP A 16 -20.48 20.30 -7.27
CA ASP A 16 -19.38 20.02 -6.33
C ASP A 16 -18.46 18.88 -6.81
N ALA A 17 -18.68 18.37 -8.03
CA ALA A 17 -17.98 17.22 -8.58
C ALA A 17 -16.55 17.60 -9.03
N THR A 18 -15.58 17.48 -8.11
CA THR A 18 -14.15 17.57 -8.44
C THR A 18 -13.50 16.18 -8.51
N PRO A 19 -12.43 15.97 -9.30
CA PRO A 19 -11.75 14.67 -9.36
C PRO A 19 -11.27 14.16 -7.99
N GLY A 20 -11.01 15.06 -7.04
CA GLY A 20 -10.57 14.72 -5.69
C GLY A 20 -11.66 14.12 -4.79
N THR A 21 -12.94 14.45 -4.97
CA THR A 21 -14.03 13.92 -4.11
C THR A 21 -14.30 12.43 -4.35
N PHE A 22 -13.99 11.94 -5.55
CA PHE A 22 -14.16 10.53 -5.90
C PHE A 22 -12.98 9.63 -5.47
N ILE A 23 -11.82 10.21 -5.18
CA ILE A 23 -10.62 9.45 -4.78
C ILE A 23 -10.60 9.27 -3.26
N ASN A 24 -10.58 8.02 -2.81
CA ASN A 24 -10.36 7.68 -1.41
C ASN A 24 -9.00 6.98 -1.25
N SER A 25 -8.04 7.62 -0.58
CA SER A 25 -6.70 7.08 -0.37
C SER A 25 -6.58 6.12 0.82
N ARG A 26 -7.57 6.09 1.73
CA ARG A 26 -7.53 5.23 2.93
C ARG A 26 -7.28 3.74 2.63
N PRO A 27 -7.90 3.12 1.60
CA PRO A 27 -7.64 1.73 1.26
C PRO A 27 -6.20 1.49 0.81
N ILE A 28 -5.60 2.42 0.06
CA ILE A 28 -4.20 2.31 -0.38
C ILE A 28 -3.27 2.31 0.83
N ILE A 29 -3.48 3.26 1.75
CA ILE A 29 -2.68 3.37 2.97
C ILE A 29 -2.83 2.12 3.84
N ALA A 30 -4.03 1.57 3.96
CA ALA A 30 -4.27 0.35 4.72
C ALA A 30 -3.49 -0.85 4.16
N ILE A 31 -3.56 -1.06 2.83
CA ILE A 31 -2.84 -2.16 2.17
C ILE A 31 -1.32 -2.00 2.33
N LEU A 32 -0.79 -0.77 2.19
CA LEU A 32 0.64 -0.53 2.39
C LEU A 32 1.07 -0.80 3.84
N LYS A 33 0.28 -0.38 4.82
CA LYS A 33 0.56 -0.65 6.23
C LYS A 33 0.53 -2.14 6.56
N GLU A 34 -0.44 -2.87 6.01
CA GLU A 34 -0.53 -4.31 6.19
C GLU A 34 0.68 -5.02 5.56
N PHE A 35 1.03 -4.65 4.32
CA PHE A 35 2.20 -5.23 3.65
C PHE A 35 3.49 -4.99 4.45
N PHE A 36 3.82 -3.76 4.81
CA PHE A 36 5.08 -3.51 5.52
C PHE A 36 5.06 -3.91 7.00
N GLY A 37 3.87 -3.98 7.62
CA GLY A 37 3.72 -4.28 9.04
C GLY A 37 3.64 -5.77 9.37
N SER A 38 3.08 -6.61 8.48
CA SER A 38 2.84 -8.03 8.77
C SER A 38 3.19 -9.01 7.64
N SER A 39 3.60 -8.54 6.46
CA SER A 39 4.01 -9.46 5.38
C SER A 39 5.23 -10.28 5.77
N GLN A 40 5.21 -11.58 5.45
CA GLN A 40 6.36 -12.47 5.62
C GLN A 40 7.59 -12.06 4.80
N LEU A 41 7.38 -11.28 3.73
CA LEU A 41 8.45 -10.72 2.91
C LEU A 41 9.03 -9.43 3.53
N SER A 42 8.30 -8.76 4.43
CA SER A 42 8.77 -7.58 5.16
C SER A 42 9.51 -8.02 6.43
N GLN A 43 10.78 -8.37 6.28
CA GLN A 43 11.61 -8.93 7.36
C GLN A 43 12.42 -7.85 8.06
N PHE A 44 12.74 -8.10 9.34
CA PHE A 44 13.67 -7.25 10.08
C PHE A 44 15.07 -7.34 9.47
N MET A 45 15.71 -6.19 9.23
CA MET A 45 16.98 -6.13 8.52
C MET A 45 18.10 -6.84 9.27
N ASP A 46 18.89 -7.65 8.55
CA ASP A 46 20.09 -8.27 9.11
C ASP A 46 21.28 -7.33 8.93
N GLN A 47 21.73 -6.75 10.03
CA GLN A 47 22.80 -5.75 10.07
C GLN A 47 23.97 -6.20 10.95
N SER A 48 24.15 -7.53 11.12
CA SER A 48 25.29 -8.08 11.86
C SER A 48 26.64 -7.61 11.29
N ASN A 49 26.74 -7.45 9.97
CA ASN A 49 27.87 -6.85 9.28
C ASN A 49 27.44 -6.38 7.86
N PRO A 50 28.27 -5.58 7.15
CA PRO A 50 27.92 -5.05 5.82
C PRO A 50 27.65 -6.13 4.75
N LEU A 51 28.27 -7.31 4.85
CA LEU A 51 28.04 -8.42 3.92
C LEU A 51 26.69 -9.08 4.16
N SER A 52 26.30 -9.28 5.43
CA SER A 52 24.98 -9.78 5.80
C SER A 52 23.87 -8.85 5.31
N GLU A 53 24.07 -7.53 5.43
CA GLU A 53 23.12 -6.53 4.94
C GLU A 53 22.91 -6.66 3.42
N LEU A 54 24.01 -6.79 2.68
CA LEU A 54 23.99 -6.93 1.23
C LEU A 54 23.35 -8.27 0.79
N GLY A 55 23.67 -9.35 1.51
CA GLY A 55 23.09 -10.68 1.27
C GLY A 55 21.59 -10.71 1.51
N HIS A 56 21.12 -10.08 2.59
CA HIS A 56 19.69 -9.98 2.89
C HIS A 56 18.94 -9.21 1.80
N LYS A 57 19.43 -8.04 1.39
CA LYS A 57 18.80 -7.24 0.30
C LYS A 57 18.76 -7.95 -1.06
N ARG A 58 19.67 -8.90 -1.31
CA ARG A 58 19.77 -9.66 -2.56
C ARG A 58 19.09 -11.03 -2.52
N ARG A 59 18.48 -11.41 -1.39
CA ARG A 59 17.82 -12.71 -1.21
C ARG A 59 16.53 -12.77 -2.02
N VAL A 60 16.33 -13.89 -2.72
CA VAL A 60 15.09 -14.20 -3.45
C VAL A 60 14.32 -15.28 -2.67
N SER A 61 13.03 -15.07 -2.47
CA SER A 61 12.13 -15.98 -1.77
C SER A 61 11.06 -16.51 -2.73
N ALA A 62 10.69 -17.78 -2.59
CA ALA A 62 9.55 -18.40 -3.27
C ALA A 62 8.29 -18.50 -2.38
N LEU A 63 8.34 -17.89 -1.18
CA LEU A 63 7.19 -17.70 -0.30
C LEU A 63 6.18 -16.73 -0.91
#